data_AF-A0A2W6E591-F1
#
_entry.id   AF-A0A2W6E591-F1
#
_cell.length_a   1.000
_cell.length_b   1.000
_cell.length_c   1.000
_cell.angle_alpha   90.00
_cell.angle_beta   90.00
_cell.angle_gamma   90.00
#
_symmetry.space_group_name_H-M   'P 1'
#
loop_
_entity.id
_entity.type
_entity.pdbx_description
1 polymer ?
#
loop_
_entity_poly.entity_id
_entity_poly.type
_entity_poly.pdbx_seq_one_letter_code
_entity_poly.pdbx_strand_id
1 'polypeptide(L)'
;FDGGLVNSIPLARAVQLGADTVWVLHVGRVEEELRVPRFPWEVGFVAFEIARRHRFHTDLNDVPDGVTVHVLPTGLPQRAAPTWSNLRYRDRRRIEWSVQRAYEATRDYLAALT
;
A
#
# COMPACT_ATOMS: atom_id res chain seq x y z
N PHE A 1 1.46 6.47 19.37
CA PHE A 1 0.61 6.02 18.24
C PHE A 1 1.51 5.75 17.05
N ASP A 2 1.21 4.74 16.24
CA ASP A 2 1.94 4.46 14.99
C ASP A 2 1.68 5.60 13.97
N GLY A 3 2.72 6.04 13.27
CA GLY A 3 2.65 7.07 12.21
C GLY A 3 1.78 6.66 11.03
N GLY A 4 1.41 5.38 10.92
CA GLY A 4 0.57 4.84 9.85
C GLY A 4 -0.83 5.48 9.71
N LEU A 5 -1.35 6.20 10.71
CA LEU A 5 -2.59 7.01 10.59
C LEU A 5 -2.36 8.30 9.79
N VAL A 6 -1.17 8.91 9.96
CA VAL A 6 -0.83 10.20 9.37
C VAL A 6 -0.13 10.00 8.03
N ASN A 7 0.92 9.19 8.01
CA ASN A 7 1.73 8.94 6.83
C ASN A 7 2.13 7.47 6.77
N SER A 8 1.35 6.67 6.03
CA SER A 8 1.57 5.23 5.96
C SER A 8 2.60 4.78 4.94
N ILE A 9 2.90 5.63 3.97
CA ILE A 9 3.88 5.37 2.93
C ILE A 9 4.69 6.66 2.81
N PRO A 10 5.82 6.79 3.53
CA PRO A 10 6.54 8.06 3.66
C PRO A 10 7.41 8.38 2.42
N LEU A 11 6.80 8.37 1.23
CA LEU A 11 7.47 8.60 -0.05
C LEU A 11 8.13 9.98 -0.09
N ALA A 12 7.37 11.03 0.23
CA ALA A 12 7.89 12.40 0.23
C ALA A 12 9.13 12.55 1.13
N ARG A 13 9.21 11.80 2.23
CA ARG A 13 10.37 11.84 3.13
C ARG A 13 11.61 11.20 2.51
N ALA A 14 11.46 10.08 1.81
CA ALA A 14 12.57 9.44 1.11
C ALA A 14 13.17 10.38 0.04
N VAL A 15 12.30 11.04 -0.73
CA VAL A 15 12.69 12.03 -1.74
C VAL A 15 13.41 13.22 -1.11
N GLN A 16 12.87 13.78 -0.02
CA GLN A 16 13.51 14.90 0.70
C GLN A 16 14.91 14.56 1.26
N LEU A 17 15.18 13.29 1.50
CA LEU A 17 16.49 12.82 1.96
C LEU A 17 17.48 12.57 0.80
N GLY A 18 17.07 12.85 -0.44
CA GLY A 18 17.93 12.78 -1.62
C GLY A 18 17.91 11.43 -2.34
N ALA A 19 16.89 10.60 -2.13
CA ALA A 19 16.74 9.36 -2.90
C ALA A 19 16.40 9.67 -4.37
N ASP A 20 17.20 9.13 -5.28
CA ASP A 20 16.96 9.16 -6.74
C ASP A 20 16.09 7.99 -7.21
N THR A 21 16.09 6.88 -6.47
CA THR A 21 15.25 5.71 -6.71
C THR A 21 14.59 5.26 -5.41
N VAL A 22 13.26 5.11 -5.43
CA VAL A 22 12.48 4.67 -4.27
C VAL A 22 11.67 3.42 -4.61
N TRP A 23 11.87 2.36 -3.83
CA TRP A 23 11.11 1.12 -3.91
C TRP A 23 10.07 1.08 -2.79
N VAL A 24 8.80 1.24 -3.14
CA VAL A 24 7.68 1.26 -2.20
C VAL A 24 7.15 -0.16 -2.02
N LEU A 25 7.45 -0.75 -0.86
CA LEU A 25 6.84 -2.00 -0.40
C LEU A 25 5.59 -1.67 0.43
N HIS A 26 4.46 -2.27 0.09
CA HIS A 26 3.21 -2.12 0.84
C HIS A 26 2.49 -3.46 1.02
N VAL A 27 1.41 -3.46 1.81
CA VAL A 27 0.69 -4.68 2.24
C VAL A 27 -0.69 -4.83 1.59
N GLY A 28 -0.83 -4.43 0.32
CA GLY A 28 -2.04 -4.65 -0.48
C GLY A 28 -3.21 -3.66 -0.26
N ARG A 29 -3.18 -2.83 0.78
CA ARG A 29 -4.29 -1.89 1.06
C ARG A 29 -4.53 -0.86 -0.05
N VAL A 30 -3.48 -0.45 -0.75
CA VAL A 30 -3.58 0.47 -1.89
C VAL A 30 -4.22 -0.22 -3.10
N GLU A 31 -3.96 -1.52 -3.28
CA GLU A 31 -4.48 -2.33 -4.39
C GLU A 31 -5.94 -2.78 -4.17
N GLU A 32 -6.43 -2.89 -2.93
CA GLU A 32 -7.78 -3.40 -2.64
C GLU A 32 -8.91 -2.55 -3.24
N GLU A 33 -10.01 -3.18 -3.64
CA GLU A 33 -11.19 -2.43 -4.08
C GLU A 33 -11.97 -1.88 -2.88
N LEU A 34 -12.29 -0.59 -2.91
CA LEU A 34 -13.22 0.02 -1.96
C LEU A 34 -14.65 -0.29 -2.38
N ARG A 35 -15.45 -0.80 -1.45
CA ARG A 35 -16.89 -1.01 -1.64
C ARG A 35 -17.69 0.11 -1.00
N VAL A 36 -18.83 0.43 -1.61
CA VAL A 36 -19.81 1.36 -1.04
C VAL A 36 -20.24 0.84 0.33
N PRO A 37 -20.10 1.64 1.41
CA PRO A 37 -20.48 1.22 2.76
C PRO A 37 -21.99 1.01 2.84
N ARG A 38 -22.40 -0.05 3.54
CA ARG A 38 -23.80 -0.39 3.82
C ARG A 38 -24.21 -0.04 5.25
N PHE A 39 -23.24 0.12 6.15
CA PHE A 39 -23.48 0.43 7.55
C PHE A 39 -22.68 1.67 8.03
N PRO A 40 -23.18 2.42 9.02
CA PRO A 40 -22.53 3.66 9.49
C PRO A 40 -21.06 3.51 9.91
N TRP A 41 -20.69 2.40 10.56
CA TRP A 41 -19.30 2.16 10.98
C TRP A 41 -18.35 1.86 9.81
N GLU A 42 -18.86 1.38 8.67
CA GLU A 42 -18.06 1.16 7.47
C GLU A 42 -17.66 2.48 6.81
N VAL A 43 -18.47 3.54 6.97
CA VAL A 43 -18.19 4.87 6.43
C VAL A 43 -16.86 5.41 6.94
N GLY A 44 -16.61 5.32 8.26
CA GLY A 44 -15.35 5.78 8.85
C GLY A 44 -14.13 5.02 8.30
N PHE A 45 -14.27 3.70 8.09
CA PHE A 45 -13.22 2.88 7.51
C PHE A 45 -12.95 3.21 6.04
N VAL A 46 -14.00 3.34 5.23
CA VAL A 46 -13.87 3.69 3.80
C VAL A 46 -13.28 5.09 3.65
N ALA A 47 -13.76 6.08 4.42
CA ALA A 47 -13.23 7.44 4.41
C ALA A 47 -11.73 7.46 4.78
N PHE A 48 -11.34 6.67 5.79
CA PHE A 48 -9.94 6.53 6.18
C PHE A 48 -9.06 5.94 5.07
N GLU A 49 -9.52 4.89 4.38
CA GLU A 49 -8.79 4.32 3.24
C GLU A 49 -8.68 5.30 2.08
N ILE A 50 -9.74 6.06 1.78
CA ILE A 50 -9.72 7.11 0.76
C ILE A 50 -8.68 8.16 1.10
N ALA A 51 -8.68 8.69 2.33
CA ALA A 51 -7.72 9.70 2.75
C ALA A 51 -6.27 9.19 2.66
N ARG A 52 -6.03 7.94 3.05
CA ARG A 52 -4.72 7.28 2.94
C ARG A 52 -4.25 7.17 1.48
N ARG A 53 -5.12 6.71 0.59
CA ARG A 53 -4.80 6.57 -0.85
C ARG A 53 -4.59 7.93 -1.49
N HIS A 54 -5.45 8.89 -1.20
CA HIS A 54 -5.32 10.25 -1.70
C HIS A 54 -3.96 10.83 -1.34
N ARG A 55 -3.53 10.73 -0.07
CA ARG A 55 -2.21 11.20 0.35
C ARG A 55 -1.08 10.53 -0.43
N PHE A 56 -1.11 9.21 -0.57
CA PHE A 56 -0.06 8.50 -1.33
C PHE A 56 -0.03 8.90 -2.81
N HIS A 57 -1.20 9.09 -3.44
CA HIS A 57 -1.28 9.59 -4.81
C HIS A 57 -0.82 11.04 -4.94
N THR A 58 -1.10 11.90 -3.96
CA THR A 58 -0.52 13.25 -3.89
C THR A 58 1.00 13.18 -3.82
N ASP A 59 1.55 12.39 -2.89
CA ASP A 59 3.00 12.23 -2.75
C ASP A 59 3.65 11.67 -4.03
N LEU A 60 2.96 10.78 -4.77
CA LEU A 60 3.43 10.26 -6.07
C LEU A 60 3.40 11.31 -7.19
N ASN A 61 2.37 12.16 -7.22
CA ASN A 61 2.25 13.22 -8.21
C ASN A 61 3.26 14.37 -7.99
N ASP A 62 3.67 14.57 -6.74
CA ASP A 62 4.62 15.62 -6.34
C ASP A 62 6.09 15.15 -6.42
N VAL A 63 6.36 13.95 -6.95
CA VAL A 63 7.72 13.44 -7.13
C VAL A 63 8.46 14.31 -8.16
N PRO A 64 9.64 14.86 -7.83
CA PRO A 64 10.43 15.65 -8.77
C PRO A 64 10.89 14.84 -9.98
N ASP A 65 11.08 15.53 -11.10
CA ASP A 65 11.72 14.96 -12.29
C ASP A 65 13.10 14.37 -11.93
N GLY A 66 13.38 13.19 -12.49
CA GLY A 66 14.64 12.47 -12.25
C GLY A 66 14.62 11.50 -11.07
N VAL A 67 13.55 11.48 -10.26
CA VAL A 67 13.34 10.45 -9.23
C VAL A 67 12.49 9.33 -9.79
N THR A 68 12.98 8.09 -9.70
CA THR A 68 12.24 6.89 -10.12
C THR A 68 11.55 6.25 -8.93
N VAL A 69 10.24 6.04 -9.01
CA VAL A 69 9.46 5.38 -7.96
C VAL A 69 8.88 4.07 -8.47
N HIS A 70 9.28 2.97 -7.84
CA HIS A 70 8.74 1.64 -8.10
C HIS A 70 7.78 1.25 -6.98
N VAL A 71 6.49 1.13 -7.29
CA VAL A 71 5.50 0.56 -6.37
C VAL A 71 5.46 -0.95 -6.58
N LEU A 72 5.95 -1.69 -5.58
CA LEU A 72 6.10 -3.14 -5.70
C LEU A 72 4.75 -3.85 -5.57
N PRO A 73 4.44 -4.80 -6.48
CA PRO A 73 3.19 -5.54 -6.42
C PRO A 73 3.15 -6.47 -5.21
N THR A 74 2.01 -6.55 -4.53
CA THR A 74 1.86 -7.47 -3.40
C THR A 74 1.58 -8.92 -3.81
N GLY A 75 1.19 -9.15 -5.06
CA GLY A 75 0.77 -10.46 -5.55
C GLY A 75 -0.51 -10.98 -4.90
N LEU A 76 -1.20 -10.16 -4.12
CA LEU A 76 -2.46 -10.51 -3.49
C LEU A 76 -3.59 -10.42 -4.54
N PRO A 77 -4.57 -11.33 -4.51
CA PRO A 77 -5.71 -11.24 -5.40
C PRO A 77 -6.50 -9.96 -5.12
N GLN A 78 -7.06 -9.37 -6.18
CA GLN A 78 -8.03 -8.29 -6.06
C GLN A 78 -9.15 -8.73 -5.13
N ARG A 79 -9.27 -8.05 -3.99
CA ARG A 79 -10.29 -8.35 -2.99
C ARG A 79 -10.93 -7.07 -2.51
N ALA A 80 -12.19 -7.16 -2.14
CA ALA A 80 -12.84 -6.10 -1.40
C ALA A 80 -12.13 -5.90 -0.07
N ALA A 81 -11.84 -4.65 0.30
CA ALA A 81 -11.27 -4.30 1.61
C ALA A 81 -12.30 -4.59 2.72
N PRO A 82 -12.18 -5.70 3.47
CA PRO A 82 -13.16 -6.04 4.49
C PRO A 82 -12.81 -5.26 5.75
N THR A 83 -13.76 -4.43 6.24
CA THR A 83 -13.61 -3.53 7.40
C THR A 83 -12.89 -4.19 8.58
N TRP A 84 -13.22 -5.44 8.87
CA TRP A 84 -12.70 -6.18 10.03
C TRP A 84 -11.50 -7.09 9.74
N SER A 85 -11.29 -7.51 8.49
CA SER A 85 -10.21 -8.46 8.19
C SER A 85 -8.82 -7.82 8.30
N ASN A 86 -8.74 -6.50 8.14
CA ASN A 86 -7.50 -5.73 8.27
C ASN A 86 -7.11 -5.53 9.75
N LEU A 87 -8.00 -5.85 10.70
CA LEU A 87 -7.71 -5.90 12.14
C LEU A 87 -7.18 -7.28 12.60
N ARG A 88 -7.27 -8.31 11.75
CA ARG A 88 -6.75 -9.66 12.03
C ARG A 88 -5.27 -9.78 11.65
N TYR A 89 -4.42 -8.91 12.20
CA TYR A 89 -2.98 -8.86 11.89
C TYR A 89 -2.15 -9.98 12.53
N ARG A 90 -2.74 -10.79 13.42
CA ARG A 90 -2.02 -11.84 14.18
C ARG A 90 -2.13 -13.26 13.60
N ASP A 91 -2.72 -13.43 12.42
CA ASP A 91 -2.83 -14.75 11.78
C ASP A 91 -1.52 -15.11 11.05
N ARG A 92 -0.66 -15.92 11.70
CA ARG A 92 0.66 -16.29 11.18
C ARG A 92 0.61 -17.02 9.83
N ARG A 93 -0.39 -17.89 9.62
CA ARG A 93 -0.54 -18.63 8.35
C ARG A 93 -0.77 -17.68 7.19
N ARG A 94 -1.55 -16.62 7.43
CA ARG A 94 -1.80 -15.57 6.45
C ARG A 94 -0.57 -14.71 6.16
N ILE A 95 0.26 -14.47 7.17
CA ILE A 95 1.53 -13.74 7.01
C ILE A 95 2.48 -14.51 6.10
N GLU A 96 2.77 -15.80 6.40
CA GLU A 96 3.67 -16.63 5.60
C GLU A 96 3.24 -16.69 4.13
N TRP A 97 1.95 -16.92 3.89
CA TRP A 97 1.38 -16.91 2.55
C TRP A 97 1.53 -15.54 1.85
N SER A 98 1.29 -14.44 2.56
CA SER A 98 1.39 -13.10 1.97
C SER A 98 2.84 -12.73 1.62
N VAL A 99 3.80 -13.14 2.46
CA VAL A 99 5.24 -12.94 2.21
C VAL A 99 5.67 -13.68 0.96
N GLN A 100 5.27 -14.96 0.81
CA GLN A 100 5.61 -15.75 -0.37
C GLN A 100 5.06 -15.12 -1.66
N ARG A 101 3.80 -14.67 -1.63
CA ARG A 101 3.15 -14.00 -2.78
C ARG A 101 3.82 -12.69 -3.16
N ALA A 102 4.17 -11.86 -2.17
CA ALA A 102 4.87 -10.60 -2.41
C ALA A 102 6.28 -10.83 -2.98
N TYR A 103 6.97 -11.87 -2.52
CA TYR A 103 8.27 -12.26 -3.04
C TYR A 103 8.20 -12.66 -4.51
N GLU A 104 7.28 -13.57 -4.86
CA GLU A 104 7.07 -14.02 -6.24
C GLU A 104 6.72 -12.85 -7.16
N ALA A 105 5.75 -12.01 -6.76
CA ALA A 105 5.33 -10.86 -7.55
C ALA A 105 6.45 -9.83 -7.74
N THR A 106 7.23 -9.55 -6.69
CA THR A 106 8.37 -8.63 -6.76
C THR A 106 9.47 -9.20 -7.67
N ARG A 107 9.77 -10.50 -7.57
CA ARG A 107 10.75 -11.15 -8.44
C ARG A 107 10.35 -11.03 -9.91
N ASP A 108 9.08 -11.31 -10.22
CA ASP A 108 8.58 -11.26 -11.58
C ASP A 108 8.56 -9.81 -12.12
N TYR A 109 8.22 -8.83 -11.26
CA TYR A 109 8.32 -7.39 -11.58
C TYR A 109 9.76 -6.97 -11.90
N LEU A 110 10.73 -7.37 -11.08
CA LEU A 110 12.15 -7.07 -11.30
C LEU A 110 12.69 -7.74 -12.57
N ALA A 111 12.26 -8.97 -12.86
CA ALA A 111 12.64 -9.66 -14.09
C ALA A 111 12.11 -8.93 -15.35
N ALA A 112 10.93 -8.30 -15.27
CA ALA A 112 10.34 -7.53 -16.36
C ALA A 112 10.94 -6.11 -16.53
N LEU A 113 11.70 -5.62 -15.55
CA LEU A 113 12.40 -4.33 -15.61
C LEU A 113 13.76 -4.41 -16.33
N THR A 114 14.27 -5.63 -16.56
CA THR A 114 15.58 -5.90 -17.17
C THR A 114 15.43 -6.14 -18.67
#